data_AF-A0A914JH41-F1
#
_entry.id   AF-A0A914JH41-F1
#
_cell.length_a   1.000
_cell.length_b   1.000
_cell.length_c   1.000
_cell.angle_alpha   90.00
_cell.angle_beta   90.00
_cell.angle_gamma   90.00
#
_symmetry.space_group_name_H-M   'P 1'
#
loop_
_entity.id
_entity.type
_entity.pdbx_description
1 polymer ?
#
loop_
_entity_poly.entity_id
_entity_poly.type
_entity_poly.pdbx_seq_one_letter_code
_entity_poly.pdbx_strand_id
1 'polypeptide(L)'
;MKYFLTVPLEKGIDFLNLNQLLDKLELGQWMAYQIENGYKPSMYCTPKQCKRIQLLEKAKRIVTVPINTDLDDLIGKPYTVTFDAYNYDYAPNDVNIVDKNKDHLFIRDNTIAVEMLGYAVSKNLTRELEQINRAISRFFPSYSNVRARYTNPMYQYRTEDLKDGAVTLTLLHMNILFYMYLALIAASILSLGVELLHFRYNWRSDGKSTVPRMTFVLEDEL
;
A
#
# COMPACT_ATOMS: atom_id res chain seq x y z
N MET A 1 -9.42 -20.83 5.71
CA MET A 1 -9.83 -19.41 5.66
C MET A 1 -8.69 -18.49 6.10
N LYS A 2 -7.56 -18.43 5.36
CA LYS A 2 -6.40 -17.59 5.71
C LYS A 2 -6.19 -16.38 4.78
N TYR A 3 -6.97 -16.28 3.70
CA TYR A 3 -6.76 -15.30 2.62
C TYR A 3 -7.75 -14.11 2.62
N PHE A 4 -8.62 -13.99 3.63
CA PHE A 4 -9.67 -12.97 3.68
C PHE A 4 -9.42 -11.83 4.68
N LEU A 5 -8.33 -11.91 5.47
CA LEU A 5 -8.00 -10.92 6.51
C LEU A 5 -6.74 -10.12 6.21
N THR A 6 -6.15 -10.27 5.02
CA THR A 6 -5.12 -9.35 4.53
C THR A 6 -5.83 -8.12 3.97
N VAL A 7 -6.08 -7.15 4.86
CA VAL A 7 -6.43 -5.77 4.53
C VAL A 7 -5.35 -5.24 3.55
N PRO A 8 -5.71 -4.43 2.54
CA PRO A 8 -4.76 -3.93 1.54
C PRO A 8 -3.61 -3.16 2.19
N LEU A 9 -2.50 -3.04 1.42
CA LEU A 9 -1.34 -2.20 1.74
C LEU A 9 -1.79 -0.85 2.33
N GLU A 10 -0.97 -0.28 3.22
CA GLU A 10 -1.19 1.03 3.85
C GLU A 10 -1.89 2.01 2.89
N LYS A 11 -2.98 2.61 3.38
CA LYS A 11 -3.83 3.56 2.65
C LYS A 11 -2.97 4.49 1.77
N GLY A 12 -2.98 4.28 0.46
CA GLY A 12 -2.43 5.24 -0.50
C GLY A 12 -1.63 4.64 -1.66
N ILE A 13 -1.07 3.43 -1.52
CA ILE A 13 -0.17 2.86 -2.54
C ILE A 13 -0.81 1.62 -3.20
N ASP A 14 -1.39 1.81 -4.39
CA ASP A 14 -2.11 0.76 -5.14
C ASP A 14 -1.20 -0.15 -6.00
N PHE A 15 0.07 0.25 -6.19
CA PHE A 15 1.05 -0.44 -7.03
C PHE A 15 2.48 -0.15 -6.56
N LEU A 16 3.41 -1.09 -6.79
CA LEU A 16 4.82 -0.98 -6.42
C LEU A 16 5.78 -1.07 -7.63
N ASN A 17 5.25 -1.35 -8.82
CA ASN A 17 6.03 -1.46 -10.05
C ASN A 17 5.18 -1.11 -11.28
N LEU A 18 5.85 -0.93 -12.42
CA LEU A 18 5.22 -0.55 -13.68
C LEU A 18 4.19 -1.59 -14.14
N ASN A 19 4.41 -2.89 -13.92
CA ASN A 19 3.45 -3.90 -14.36
C ASN A 19 2.11 -3.76 -13.63
N GLN A 20 2.15 -3.59 -12.30
CA GLN A 20 0.96 -3.35 -11.50
C GLN A 20 0.29 -2.03 -11.87
N LEU A 21 1.06 -0.98 -12.14
CA LEU A 21 0.51 0.29 -12.63
C LEU A 21 -0.19 0.12 -13.98
N LEU A 22 0.40 -0.61 -14.93
CA LEU A 22 -0.21 -0.88 -16.23
C LEU A 22 -1.53 -1.64 -16.09
N ASP A 23 -1.61 -2.61 -15.16
CA ASP A 23 -2.87 -3.32 -14.86
C ASP A 23 -3.95 -2.34 -14.38
N LYS A 24 -3.59 -1.38 -13.52
CA LYS A 24 -4.50 -0.36 -13.00
C LYS A 24 -4.96 0.65 -14.08
N LEU A 25 -4.07 1.01 -15.00
CA LEU A 25 -4.39 1.86 -16.15
C LEU A 25 -5.32 1.15 -17.14
N GLU A 26 -5.14 -0.15 -17.36
CA GLU A 26 -6.00 -0.97 -18.21
C GLU A 26 -7.41 -1.13 -17.64
N LEU A 27 -7.53 -1.27 -16.32
CA LEU A 27 -8.82 -1.26 -15.61
C LEU A 27 -9.51 0.11 -15.65
N GLY A 28 -8.81 1.17 -16.07
CA GLY A 28 -9.35 2.51 -16.24
C GLY A 28 -9.60 3.27 -14.93
N GLN A 29 -9.12 2.74 -13.80
CA GLN A 29 -9.18 3.39 -12.49
C GLN A 29 -8.18 4.54 -12.37
N TRP A 30 -7.06 4.44 -13.09
CA TRP A 30 -5.95 5.37 -13.03
C TRP A 30 -5.73 6.10 -14.37
N MET A 31 -5.11 7.28 -14.29
CA MET A 31 -4.65 8.06 -15.44
C MET A 31 -3.18 8.40 -15.26
N ALA A 32 -2.39 8.27 -16.32
CA ALA A 32 -0.98 8.62 -16.27
C ALA A 32 -0.66 9.82 -17.16
N TYR A 33 0.24 10.68 -16.70
CA TYR A 33 0.74 11.82 -17.44
C TYR A 33 2.24 11.66 -17.73
N GLN A 34 2.63 12.05 -18.93
CA GLN A 34 4.03 12.09 -19.36
C GLN A 34 4.36 13.51 -19.79
N ILE A 35 5.47 14.06 -19.32
CA ILE A 35 5.91 15.38 -19.76
C ILE A 35 6.54 15.26 -21.16
N GLU A 36 6.24 16.21 -22.03
CA GLU A 36 6.90 16.35 -23.32
C GLU A 36 8.41 16.52 -23.14
N ASN A 37 9.21 15.73 -23.88
CA ASN A 37 10.66 15.62 -23.71
C ASN A 37 11.15 15.17 -22.32
N GLY A 38 10.25 14.78 -21.43
CA GLY A 38 10.57 14.17 -20.15
C GLY A 38 10.82 12.67 -20.27
N TYR A 39 10.97 12.05 -19.10
CA TYR A 39 11.10 10.61 -18.99
C TYR A 39 9.83 9.90 -19.51
N LYS A 40 10.02 8.89 -20.36
CA LYS A 40 8.92 8.06 -20.86
C LYS A 40 9.15 6.60 -20.47
N PRO A 41 8.17 5.93 -19.86
CA PRO A 41 8.29 4.50 -19.54
C PRO A 41 8.50 3.65 -20.81
N SER A 42 8.13 4.16 -21.98
CA SER A 42 8.38 3.51 -23.27
C SER A 42 9.86 3.41 -23.65
N MET A 43 10.76 4.17 -23.02
CA MET A 43 12.20 4.18 -23.33
C MET A 43 12.94 2.97 -22.75
N TYR A 44 12.50 2.46 -21.60
CA TYR A 44 13.20 1.42 -20.82
C TYR A 44 12.33 0.19 -20.53
N CYS A 45 11.21 0.05 -21.23
CA CYS A 45 10.29 -1.06 -21.06
C CYS A 45 10.78 -2.36 -21.73
N THR A 46 10.36 -3.50 -21.18
CA THR A 46 10.46 -4.78 -21.88
C THR A 46 9.53 -4.80 -23.11
N PRO A 47 9.79 -5.63 -24.14
CA PRO A 47 8.96 -5.67 -25.35
C PRO A 47 7.46 -5.90 -25.08
N LYS A 48 7.12 -6.64 -24.02
CA LYS A 48 5.72 -6.85 -23.60
C LYS A 48 5.13 -5.58 -22.98
N GLN A 49 5.85 -4.92 -22.08
CA GLN A 49 5.43 -3.66 -21.45
C GLN A 49 5.29 -2.55 -22.49
N CYS A 50 6.22 -2.42 -23.44
CA CYS A 50 6.16 -1.39 -24.48
C CYS A 50 4.88 -1.51 -25.32
N LYS A 51 4.47 -2.73 -25.68
CA LYS A 51 3.21 -2.96 -26.39
C LYS A 51 2.00 -2.51 -25.57
N ARG A 52 1.98 -2.80 -24.27
CA ARG A 52 0.90 -2.36 -23.37
C ARG A 52 0.85 -0.83 -23.27
N ILE A 53 1.99 -0.19 -23.08
CA ILE A 53 2.12 1.28 -23.02
C ILE A 53 1.58 1.91 -24.31
N GLN A 54 1.98 1.42 -25.47
CA GLN A 54 1.50 1.93 -26.77
C GLN A 54 -0.02 1.79 -26.92
N LEU A 55 -0.62 0.71 -26.41
CA LEU A 55 -2.08 0.54 -26.41
C LEU A 55 -2.76 1.54 -25.47
N LEU A 56 -2.18 1.77 -24.28
CA LEU A 56 -2.70 2.72 -23.30
C LEU A 56 -2.58 4.18 -23.74
N GLU A 57 -1.50 4.53 -24.45
CA GLU A 57 -1.34 5.84 -25.10
C GLU A 57 -2.41 6.06 -26.17
N LYS A 58 -2.66 5.06 -27.03
CA LYS A 58 -3.75 5.10 -28.02
C LYS A 58 -5.13 5.21 -27.38
N ALA A 59 -5.33 4.53 -26.24
CA ALA A 59 -6.55 4.60 -25.45
C ALA A 59 -6.67 5.88 -24.61
N LYS A 60 -5.70 6.81 -24.70
CA LYS A 60 -5.63 8.06 -23.92
C LYS A 60 -5.66 7.84 -22.41
N ARG A 61 -5.15 6.70 -21.93
CA ARG A 61 -4.91 6.43 -20.51
C ARG A 61 -3.57 6.95 -20.04
N ILE A 62 -2.63 7.09 -20.97
CA ILE A 62 -1.35 7.76 -20.80
C ILE A 62 -1.36 8.98 -21.71
N VAL A 63 -1.25 10.17 -21.12
CA VAL A 63 -1.40 11.45 -21.82
C VAL A 63 -0.10 12.24 -21.76
N THR A 64 0.40 12.64 -22.92
CA THR A 64 1.55 13.56 -22.98
C THR A 64 1.08 14.99 -22.77
N VAL A 65 1.71 15.69 -21.83
CA VAL A 65 1.44 17.09 -21.47
C VAL A 65 2.65 17.98 -21.79
N PRO A 66 2.47 19.27 -22.12
CA PRO A 66 3.56 20.18 -22.39
C PRO A 66 4.54 20.34 -21.21
N ILE A 67 5.79 20.70 -21.49
CA ILE A 67 6.85 20.85 -20.47
C ILE A 67 6.54 21.91 -19.40
N ASN A 68 5.72 22.91 -19.75
CA ASN A 68 5.34 24.01 -18.87
C ASN A 68 4.12 23.68 -17.98
N THR A 69 3.64 22.44 -18.01
CA THR A 69 2.49 22.04 -17.20
C THR A 69 2.92 21.90 -15.75
N ASP A 70 2.17 22.51 -14.84
CA ASP A 70 2.39 22.30 -13.42
C ASP A 70 2.05 20.85 -13.05
N LEU A 71 3.07 20.09 -12.68
CA LEU A 71 2.93 18.69 -12.28
C LEU A 71 2.17 18.57 -10.96
N ASP A 72 2.29 19.55 -10.08
CA ASP A 72 1.64 19.52 -8.78
C ASP A 72 0.11 19.58 -8.95
N ASP A 73 -0.37 20.39 -9.89
CA ASP A 73 -1.79 20.45 -10.27
C ASP A 73 -2.33 19.16 -10.90
N LEU A 74 -1.47 18.40 -11.58
CA LEU A 74 -1.82 17.13 -12.19
C LEU A 74 -1.83 15.99 -11.17
N ILE A 75 -0.82 15.93 -10.31
CA ILE A 75 -0.60 14.88 -9.29
C ILE A 75 -1.56 15.05 -8.11
N GLY A 76 -2.00 16.28 -7.82
CA GLY A 76 -3.00 16.56 -6.78
C GLY A 76 -4.39 15.98 -7.05
N LYS A 77 -4.64 15.38 -8.22
CA LYS A 77 -5.90 14.73 -8.56
C LYS A 77 -5.91 13.28 -8.07
N PRO A 78 -7.09 12.74 -7.68
CA PRO A 78 -7.17 11.34 -7.28
C PRO A 78 -6.89 10.42 -8.47
N TYR A 79 -6.17 9.32 -8.21
CA TYR A 79 -5.84 8.26 -9.19
C TYR A 79 -5.03 8.74 -10.40
N THR A 80 -4.17 9.74 -10.19
CA THR A 80 -3.23 10.20 -11.21
C THR A 80 -1.80 9.84 -10.87
N VAL A 81 -1.02 9.49 -11.88
CA VAL A 81 0.41 9.23 -11.75
C VAL A 81 1.17 10.00 -12.83
N THR A 82 2.39 10.42 -12.52
CA THR A 82 3.34 10.94 -13.50
C THR A 82 4.56 10.05 -13.57
N PHE A 83 5.26 10.08 -14.69
CA PHE A 83 6.54 9.41 -14.85
C PHE A 83 7.67 10.42 -14.77
N ASP A 84 8.62 10.17 -13.87
CA ASP A 84 9.79 11.02 -13.70
C ASP A 84 11.05 10.17 -13.49
N ALA A 85 12.20 10.74 -13.85
CA ALA A 85 13.51 10.17 -13.64
C ALA A 85 14.22 10.93 -12.53
N TYR A 86 14.40 10.27 -11.38
CA TYR A 86 15.19 10.80 -10.27
C TYR A 86 16.55 10.13 -10.20
N ASN A 87 17.57 10.86 -9.74
CA ASN A 87 18.86 10.25 -9.47
C ASN A 87 18.69 9.18 -8.40
N TYR A 88 19.11 7.95 -8.71
CA TYR A 88 19.05 6.78 -7.82
C TYR A 88 19.56 7.10 -6.42
N ASP A 89 20.61 7.93 -6.37
CA ASP A 89 21.20 8.42 -5.15
C ASP A 89 20.14 9.04 -4.21
N TYR A 90 19.25 9.90 -4.70
CA TYR A 90 18.26 10.60 -3.86
C TYR A 90 17.08 9.72 -3.40
N ALA A 91 16.81 8.61 -4.07
CA ALA A 91 15.66 7.74 -3.81
C ALA A 91 16.12 6.26 -3.69
N PRO A 92 16.83 5.91 -2.60
CA PRO A 92 17.49 4.61 -2.46
C PRO A 92 16.51 3.45 -2.18
N ASN A 93 15.28 3.74 -1.74
CA ASN A 93 14.27 2.73 -1.42
C ASN A 93 13.24 2.59 -2.55
N ASP A 94 12.43 1.54 -2.48
CA ASP A 94 11.40 1.24 -3.48
C ASP A 94 10.22 2.22 -3.42
N VAL A 95 9.94 2.76 -2.23
CA VAL A 95 8.97 3.83 -2.02
C VAL A 95 9.66 4.94 -1.23
N ASN A 96 9.55 6.17 -1.73
CA ASN A 96 10.08 7.36 -1.09
C ASN A 96 8.98 8.44 -1.11
N ILE A 97 8.70 9.06 0.03
CA ILE A 97 7.83 10.24 0.07
C ILE A 97 8.69 11.46 -0.30
N VAL A 98 8.27 12.22 -1.30
CA VAL A 98 9.01 13.41 -1.79
C VAL A 98 8.20 14.65 -1.41
N ASP A 99 8.82 15.50 -0.59
CA ASP A 99 8.25 16.77 -0.10
C ASP A 99 7.05 16.61 0.86
N LYS A 100 7.29 16.88 2.15
CA LYS A 100 6.30 16.83 3.24
C LYS A 100 5.16 17.84 3.05
N ASN A 101 5.38 18.91 2.28
CA ASN A 101 4.36 19.94 2.09
C ASN A 101 3.35 19.57 1.00
N LYS A 102 3.70 18.62 0.13
CA LYS A 102 2.90 18.23 -1.04
C LYS A 102 2.38 16.79 -0.97
N ASP A 103 2.87 15.97 -0.02
CA ASP A 103 2.48 14.57 0.18
C ASP A 103 2.58 13.73 -1.11
N HIS A 104 3.58 14.01 -1.95
CA HIS A 104 3.79 13.25 -3.18
C HIS A 104 4.52 11.92 -2.90
N LEU A 105 3.94 10.82 -3.38
CA LEU A 105 4.51 9.48 -3.27
C LEU A 105 5.34 9.17 -4.51
N PHE A 106 6.64 8.91 -4.33
CA PHE A 106 7.52 8.44 -5.38
C PHE A 106 7.75 6.94 -5.23
N ILE A 107 7.30 6.19 -6.23
CA ILE A 107 7.45 4.73 -6.27
C ILE A 107 8.51 4.42 -7.32
N ARG A 108 9.62 3.83 -6.86
CA ARG A 108 10.71 3.40 -7.73
C ARG A 108 10.41 2.01 -8.26
N ASP A 109 10.42 1.88 -9.57
CA ASP A 109 10.41 0.57 -10.20
C ASP A 109 11.84 0.03 -10.35
N ASN A 110 12.20 -0.95 -9.51
CA ASN A 110 13.49 -1.65 -9.57
C ASN A 110 13.68 -2.48 -10.85
N THR A 111 12.63 -2.69 -11.65
CA THR A 111 12.69 -3.46 -12.90
C THR A 111 13.09 -2.59 -14.10
N ILE A 112 13.06 -1.27 -13.96
CA ILE A 112 13.48 -0.32 -14.98
C ILE A 112 15.00 -0.12 -14.91
N ALA A 113 15.65 0.01 -16.07
CA ALA A 113 17.11 0.14 -16.16
C ALA A 113 17.63 1.37 -15.40
N VAL A 114 18.61 1.15 -14.52
CA VAL A 114 19.40 2.23 -13.91
C VAL A 114 20.31 2.80 -14.99
N GLU A 115 20.10 4.06 -15.36
CA GLU A 115 21.07 4.77 -16.20
C GLU A 115 22.27 5.20 -15.36
N MET A 116 23.43 4.66 -15.72
CA MET A 116 24.69 5.09 -15.13
C MET A 116 25.15 6.36 -15.83
N LEU A 117 25.32 7.44 -15.07
CA LEU A 117 25.97 8.64 -15.58
C LEU A 117 27.44 8.33 -15.90
N GLY A 118 27.91 8.83 -17.05
CA GLY A 118 29.26 8.62 -17.53
C GLY A 118 29.86 9.91 -18.08
N TYR A 119 31.18 9.99 -18.07
CA TYR A 119 31.91 11.07 -18.74
C TYR A 119 32.08 10.72 -20.21
N ALA A 120 31.65 11.61 -21.10
CA ALA A 120 31.91 11.50 -22.52
C ALA A 120 33.24 12.20 -22.85
N VAL A 121 34.14 11.50 -23.53
CA VAL A 121 35.42 12.03 -24.00
C VAL A 121 35.52 11.81 -25.50
N SER A 122 36.12 12.77 -26.22
CA SER A 122 36.35 12.63 -27.67
C SER A 122 37.17 11.38 -27.99
N LYS A 123 36.87 10.70 -29.10
CA LYS A 123 37.55 9.47 -29.52
C LYS A 123 39.07 9.62 -29.67
N ASN A 124 39.56 10.83 -29.91
CA ASN A 124 40.98 11.11 -30.11
C ASN A 124 41.77 11.27 -28.80
N LEU A 125 41.09 11.32 -27.64
CA LEU A 125 41.67 11.56 -26.32
C LEU A 125 41.66 10.28 -25.47
N THR A 126 42.22 9.20 -26.03
CA THR A 126 42.21 7.87 -25.40
C THR A 126 43.05 7.82 -24.13
N ARG A 127 44.14 8.59 -24.06
CA ARG A 127 45.01 8.67 -22.88
C ARG A 127 44.32 9.36 -21.71
N GLU A 128 43.59 10.43 -21.99
CA GLU A 128 42.80 11.19 -21.02
C GLU A 128 41.65 10.33 -20.50
N LEU A 129 40.98 9.57 -21.37
CA LEU A 129 39.95 8.61 -20.97
C LEU A 129 40.49 7.59 -19.97
N GLU A 130 41.67 7.04 -20.20
CA GLU A 130 42.30 6.09 -19.25
C GLU A 130 42.60 6.76 -17.89
N GLN A 131 43.12 7.99 -17.91
CA GLN A 131 43.41 8.73 -16.68
C GLN A 131 42.14 9.06 -15.90
N ILE A 132 41.07 9.48 -16.59
CA ILE A 132 39.76 9.75 -16.01
C ILE A 132 39.20 8.47 -15.39
N ASN A 133 39.22 7.35 -16.11
CA ASN A 133 38.74 6.07 -15.57
C ASN A 133 39.52 5.61 -14.33
N ARG A 134 40.85 5.80 -14.31
CA ARG A 134 41.69 5.52 -13.13
C ARG A 134 41.39 6.46 -11.96
N ALA A 135 41.12 7.73 -12.23
CA ALA A 135 40.74 8.69 -11.19
C ALA A 135 39.38 8.34 -10.59
N ILE A 136 38.39 8.03 -11.44
CA ILE A 136 37.05 7.60 -11.02
C ILE A 136 37.14 6.33 -10.19
N SER A 137 37.92 5.32 -10.60
CA SER A 137 38.02 4.06 -9.85
C SER A 137 38.65 4.25 -8.47
N ARG A 138 39.62 5.17 -8.33
CA ARG A 138 40.20 5.54 -7.02
C ARG A 138 39.23 6.34 -6.16
N PHE A 139 38.36 7.13 -6.78
CA PHE A 139 37.38 7.96 -6.09
C PHE A 139 36.16 7.16 -5.62
N PHE A 140 35.78 6.13 -6.36
CA PHE A 140 34.54 5.36 -6.15
C PHE A 140 34.33 4.89 -4.70
N PRO A 141 35.33 4.37 -3.97
CA PRO A 141 35.16 3.96 -2.56
C PRO A 141 34.78 5.10 -1.62
N SER A 142 35.14 6.34 -1.97
CA SER A 142 34.85 7.56 -1.20
C SER A 142 33.66 8.35 -1.74
N TYR A 143 32.98 7.84 -2.78
CA TYR A 143 31.88 8.55 -3.45
C TYR A 143 30.75 8.92 -2.49
N SER A 144 30.36 8.00 -1.60
CA SER A 144 29.32 8.23 -0.59
C SER A 144 29.61 9.43 0.31
N ASN A 145 30.86 9.59 0.74
CA ASN A 145 31.29 10.69 1.60
C ASN A 145 31.27 12.04 0.88
N VAL A 146 31.67 12.07 -0.40
CA VAL A 146 31.63 13.30 -1.19
C VAL A 146 30.20 13.67 -1.52
N ARG A 147 29.40 12.68 -1.94
CA ARG A 147 27.98 12.83 -2.19
C ARG A 147 27.28 13.46 -0.99
N ALA A 148 27.49 12.94 0.22
CA ALA A 148 26.85 13.44 1.43
C ALA A 148 27.09 14.95 1.71
N ARG A 149 28.18 15.53 1.18
CA ARG A 149 28.49 16.97 1.32
C ARG A 149 27.70 17.85 0.35
N TYR A 150 27.34 17.33 -0.82
CA TYR A 150 26.72 18.10 -1.91
C TYR A 150 25.24 17.77 -2.09
N THR A 151 24.79 16.60 -1.62
CA THR A 151 23.37 16.29 -1.53
C THR A 151 22.78 17.05 -0.35
N ASN A 152 22.01 18.08 -0.65
CA ASN A 152 21.30 18.86 0.33
C ASN A 152 20.41 17.93 1.20
N PRO A 153 20.54 17.93 2.54
CA PRO A 153 19.67 17.13 3.42
C PRO A 153 18.19 17.58 3.40
N MET A 154 17.85 18.62 2.62
CA MET A 154 16.53 19.28 2.62
C MET A 154 15.40 18.52 1.92
N TYR A 155 15.66 17.43 1.20
CA TYR A 155 14.56 16.55 0.82
C TYR A 155 14.34 15.57 1.97
N GLN A 156 13.34 15.89 2.80
CA GLN A 156 12.87 15.03 3.90
C GLN A 156 12.23 13.78 3.31
N TYR A 157 13.03 12.87 2.77
CA TYR A 157 12.58 11.56 2.39
C TYR A 157 12.26 10.80 3.66
N ARG A 158 10.96 10.62 3.94
CA ARG A 158 10.58 9.58 4.89
C ARG A 158 10.66 8.27 4.17
N THR A 159 11.60 7.45 4.61
CA THR A 159 11.63 6.04 4.28
C THR A 159 10.54 5.39 5.12
N GLU A 160 9.37 5.14 4.52
CA GLU A 160 8.46 4.17 5.13
C GLU A 160 9.07 2.81 4.86
N ASP A 161 9.69 2.24 5.89
CA ASP A 161 9.93 0.80 5.92
C ASP A 161 8.57 0.16 5.71
N LEU A 162 8.36 -0.43 4.52
CA LEU A 162 7.23 -1.31 4.21
C LEU A 162 7.35 -2.54 5.12
N LYS A 163 7.09 -2.36 6.41
CA LYS A 163 7.02 -3.45 7.37
C LYS A 163 5.88 -4.32 6.90
N ASP A 164 6.23 -5.55 6.52
CA ASP A 164 5.32 -6.65 6.23
C ASP A 164 4.03 -6.53 7.04
N GLY A 165 2.95 -6.08 6.39
CA GLY A 165 1.53 -6.31 6.65
C GLY A 165 1.02 -6.41 8.09
N ALA A 166 1.75 -5.94 9.11
CA ALA A 166 1.38 -6.09 10.51
C ALA A 166 0.49 -4.92 10.88
N VAL A 167 -0.75 -4.97 10.38
CA VAL A 167 -1.80 -4.06 10.79
C VAL A 167 -2.05 -4.26 12.28
N THR A 168 -1.79 -3.22 13.06
CA THR A 168 -2.27 -3.18 14.44
C THR A 168 -3.79 -3.06 14.39
N LEU A 169 -4.49 -4.12 14.80
CA LEU A 169 -5.95 -4.12 14.92
C LEU A 169 -6.38 -2.97 15.84
N THR A 170 -6.84 -1.88 15.24
CA THR A 170 -7.35 -0.72 15.97
C THR A 170 -8.72 -1.05 16.58
N LEU A 171 -9.03 -0.45 17.74
CA LEU A 171 -10.29 -0.63 18.48
C LEU A 171 -11.55 -0.50 17.60
N LEU A 172 -11.47 0.30 16.52
CA LEU A 172 -12.57 0.53 15.59
C LEU A 172 -13.04 -0.74 14.87
N HIS A 173 -12.13 -1.67 14.58
CA HIS A 173 -12.46 -2.97 13.96
C HIS A 173 -13.11 -3.94 14.96
N MET A 174 -12.83 -3.77 16.26
CA MET A 174 -13.42 -4.58 17.34
C MET A 174 -14.84 -4.12 17.73
N ASN A 175 -15.25 -2.91 17.31
CA ASN A 175 -16.59 -2.40 17.63
C ASN A 175 -17.72 -3.30 17.09
N ILE A 176 -17.56 -3.90 15.91
CA ILE A 176 -18.58 -4.79 15.34
C ILE A 176 -18.74 -6.05 16.20
N LEU A 177 -17.63 -6.64 16.65
CA LEU A 177 -17.65 -7.79 17.55
C LEU A 177 -18.26 -7.42 18.91
N PHE A 178 -17.97 -6.22 19.41
CA PHE A 178 -18.56 -5.69 20.64
C PHE A 178 -20.08 -5.51 20.52
N TYR A 179 -20.58 -4.96 19.41
CA TYR A 179 -22.03 -4.84 19.17
C TYR A 179 -22.72 -6.20 19.04
N MET A 180 -22.10 -7.17 18.37
CA MET A 180 -22.63 -8.53 18.31
C MET A 180 -22.71 -9.19 19.69
N TYR A 181 -21.69 -8.98 20.53
CA TYR A 181 -21.69 -9.47 21.91
C TYR A 181 -22.80 -8.84 22.75
N LEU A 182 -23.01 -7.53 22.66
CA LEU A 182 -24.12 -6.84 23.34
C LEU A 182 -25.48 -7.34 22.86
N ALA A 183 -25.64 -7.57 21.55
CA ALA A 183 -26.88 -8.11 20.99
C ALA A 183 -27.18 -9.52 21.53
N LEU A 184 -26.16 -10.37 21.69
CA LEU A 184 -26.33 -11.70 22.28
C LEU A 184 -26.74 -11.63 23.75
N ILE A 185 -26.13 -10.74 24.55
CA ILE A 185 -26.55 -10.53 25.94
C ILE A 185 -28.02 -10.08 26.01
N ALA A 186 -28.42 -9.11 25.19
CA ALA A 186 -29.79 -8.62 25.15
C ALA A 186 -30.77 -9.73 24.77
N ALA A 187 -30.42 -10.56 23.79
CA ALA A 187 -31.22 -11.71 23.37
C ALA A 187 -31.36 -12.75 24.49
N SER A 188 -30.29 -13.06 25.23
CA SER A 188 -30.33 -13.99 26.37
C SER A 188 -31.18 -13.47 27.53
N ILE A 189 -31.13 -12.17 27.81
CA ILE A 189 -31.98 -11.55 28.85
C ILE A 189 -33.46 -11.62 28.42
N LEU A 190 -33.75 -11.32 27.16
CA LEU A 190 -35.10 -11.41 26.61
C LEU A 190 -35.65 -12.83 26.64
N SER A 191 -34.85 -13.84 26.24
CA SER A 191 -35.29 -15.23 26.27
C SER A 191 -35.60 -15.69 27.69
N LEU A 192 -34.74 -15.34 28.65
CA LEU A 192 -34.95 -15.69 30.06
C LEU A 192 -36.19 -14.97 30.64
N GLY A 193 -36.43 -13.72 30.23
CA GLY A 193 -37.66 -12.99 30.58
C GLY A 193 -38.93 -13.65 30.05
N VAL A 194 -38.90 -14.12 28.80
CA VAL A 194 -40.03 -14.85 28.19
C VAL A 194 -40.27 -16.18 28.89
N GLU A 195 -39.22 -16.94 29.22
CA GLU A 195 -39.33 -18.19 29.97
C GLU A 195 -39.94 -17.99 31.36
N LEU A 196 -39.50 -16.96 32.09
CA LEU A 196 -40.06 -16.64 33.41
C LEU A 196 -41.54 -16.23 33.33
N LEU A 197 -41.93 -15.48 32.30
CA LEU A 197 -43.33 -15.12 32.08
C LEU A 197 -44.18 -16.34 31.72
N HIS A 198 -43.68 -17.21 30.85
CA HIS A 198 -44.34 -18.46 30.49
C HIS A 198 -44.50 -19.38 31.70
N PHE A 199 -43.44 -19.54 32.51
CA PHE A 199 -43.49 -20.32 33.75
C PHE A 199 -44.51 -19.75 34.74
N ARG A 200 -44.52 -18.42 34.94
CA ARG A 200 -45.51 -17.78 35.83
C ARG A 200 -46.93 -17.89 35.31
N TYR A 201 -47.14 -17.78 34.00
CA TYR A 201 -48.45 -17.92 33.38
C TYR A 201 -48.99 -19.34 33.52
N ASN A 202 -48.18 -20.35 33.19
CA ASN A 202 -48.55 -21.76 33.36
C ASN A 202 -48.76 -22.13 34.84
N TRP A 203 -47.91 -21.65 35.75
CA TRP A 203 -48.10 -21.85 37.20
C TRP A 203 -49.41 -21.25 37.72
N ARG A 204 -49.85 -20.10 37.17
CA ARG A 204 -51.12 -19.46 37.54
C ARG A 204 -52.33 -20.15 36.91
N SER A 205 -52.17 -20.72 35.72
CA SER A 205 -53.20 -21.52 35.03
C SER A 205 -53.39 -22.88 35.69
N ASP A 206 -52.32 -23.49 36.20
CA ASP A 206 -52.33 -24.76 36.92
C ASP A 206 -52.62 -24.59 38.41
N GLY A 207 -53.70 -23.87 38.72
CA GLY A 207 -54.30 -23.78 40.06
C GLY A 207 -54.79 -25.13 40.66
N LYS A 208 -54.19 -26.24 40.26
CA LYS A 208 -54.23 -27.53 40.94
C LYS A 208 -52.79 -28.02 41.16
N SER A 209 -52.30 -27.71 42.35
CA SER A 209 -51.11 -28.29 42.99
C SER A 209 -50.94 -29.78 42.67
N THR A 210 -49.88 -30.11 41.94
CA THR A 210 -49.12 -31.35 42.16
C THR A 210 -47.68 -30.97 42.44
N VAL A 211 -47.39 -30.72 43.71
CA VAL A 211 -46.02 -30.79 44.23
C VAL A 211 -45.53 -32.22 43.96
N PRO A 212 -44.40 -32.43 43.26
CA PRO A 212 -43.83 -33.76 43.17
C PRO A 212 -43.37 -34.17 44.57
N ARG A 213 -44.08 -35.13 45.15
CA ARG A 213 -43.74 -35.73 46.44
C ARG A 213 -42.50 -36.61 46.20
N MET A 214 -41.31 -36.10 46.53
CA MET A 214 -40.11 -36.94 46.67
C MET A 214 -40.37 -37.92 47.82
N THR A 215 -40.75 -39.15 47.47
CA THR A 215 -40.68 -40.29 48.39
C THR A 215 -39.23 -40.73 48.48
N PHE A 216 -38.58 -40.40 49.60
CA PHE A 216 -37.35 -41.07 50.00
C PHE A 216 -37.71 -42.49 50.43
N VAL A 217 -37.23 -43.48 49.69
CA VAL A 217 -37.21 -44.87 50.12
C VAL A 217 -36.00 -45.00 51.04
N LEU A 218 -36.25 -45.16 52.34
CA LEU A 218 -35.25 -45.65 53.29
C LEU A 218 -35.23 -47.17 53.14
N GLU A 219 -34.17 -47.70 52.52
CA GLU A 219 -33.76 -49.09 52.68
C GLU A 219 -33.18 -49.23 54.09
N ASP A 220 -33.96 -49.84 54.99
CA ASP A 220 -33.44 -50.37 56.25
C ASP A 220 -33.27 -51.88 56.12
N GLU A 221 -32.06 -52.30 56.44
CA GLU A 221 -31.53 -53.65 56.50
C GLU A 221 -32.36 -54.58 57.39
N LEU A 222 -32.60 -55.82 56.93
CA LEU A 222 -32.66 -57.03 57.75
C LEU A 222 -32.48 -58.30 56.91
#